data_AF-A0A3C0IPF3-F1
#
_entry.id   AF-A0A3C0IPF3-F1
#
_cell.length_a   1.000
_cell.length_b   1.000
_cell.length_c   1.000
_cell.angle_alpha   90.00
_cell.angle_beta   90.00
_cell.angle_gamma   90.00
#
_symmetry.space_group_name_H-M   'P 1'
#
loop_
_entity.id
_entity.type
_entity.pdbx_description
1 polymer ?
#
loop_
_entity_poly.entity_id
_entity_poly.type
_entity_poly.pdbx_seq_one_letter_code
_entity_poly.pdbx_strand_id
1 'polypeptide(L)'
;DISAWEEEFFEALEFLRTLNIVNGEYFINEQIAKGKKVLAEGAQGTMLDIDFGTFPFVTSSNTISAGVCTGLGVAPQKIKEVLGVTKAYCTRVGSGPFPTELFDATGEELRKIGNEFGATTGRPRRCGWIDLVALKYTCMVNGVTQVVMTKADVLDAFSELQACTEYLVNGQPSAYVPYQMSRVTIE
;
A
#
# COMPACT_ATOMS: atom_id res chain seq x y z
N ASP A 1 -31.95 -0.24 18.72
CA ASP A 1 -33.00 -0.81 17.87
C ASP A 1 -32.40 -0.97 16.48
N ILE A 2 -32.30 -2.21 16.00
CA ILE A 2 -31.66 -2.55 14.71
C ILE A 2 -32.69 -2.99 13.67
N SER A 3 -33.99 -2.88 13.98
CA SER A 3 -35.08 -3.43 13.17
C SER A 3 -35.08 -2.89 11.72
N ALA A 4 -34.62 -1.65 11.52
CA ALA A 4 -34.48 -1.04 10.20
C ALA A 4 -33.37 -1.66 9.32
N TRP A 5 -32.37 -2.29 9.93
CA TRP A 5 -31.29 -2.98 9.20
C TRP A 5 -31.59 -4.46 9.01
N GLU A 6 -32.60 -4.99 9.67
CA GLU A 6 -32.95 -6.40 9.61
C GLU A 6 -33.47 -6.77 8.21
N GLU A 7 -34.34 -5.93 7.63
CA GLU A 7 -34.83 -6.10 6.27
C GLU A 7 -33.69 -6.06 5.24
N GLU A 8 -32.85 -5.01 5.27
CA GLU A 8 -31.68 -4.88 4.38
C GLU A 8 -30.69 -6.05 4.54
N PHE A 9 -30.48 -6.54 5.77
CA PHE A 9 -29.61 -7.67 6.04
C PHE A 9 -30.14 -8.96 5.38
N PHE A 10 -31.44 -9.24 5.50
CA PHE A 10 -32.03 -10.43 4.89
C PHE A 10 -32.08 -10.33 3.36
N GLU A 11 -32.32 -9.15 2.79
CA GLU A 11 -32.20 -8.93 1.35
C GLU A 11 -30.76 -9.18 0.86
N ALA A 12 -29.75 -8.71 1.59
CA ALA A 12 -28.35 -8.96 1.28
C ALA A 12 -28.03 -10.47 1.34
N LEU A 13 -28.63 -11.23 2.24
CA LEU A 13 -28.47 -12.69 2.28
C LEU A 13 -29.04 -13.37 1.04
N GLU A 14 -30.19 -12.93 0.52
CA GLU A 14 -30.73 -13.47 -0.73
C GLU A 14 -29.78 -13.20 -1.90
N PHE A 15 -29.21 -11.99 -1.97
CA PHE A 15 -28.18 -11.67 -2.96
C PHE A 15 -26.94 -12.55 -2.81
N LEU A 16 -26.39 -12.69 -1.60
CA LEU A 16 -25.20 -13.50 -1.33
C LEU A 16 -25.38 -14.97 -1.73
N ARG A 17 -26.59 -15.52 -1.59
CA ARG A 17 -26.92 -16.88 -2.04
C ARG A 17 -26.87 -17.06 -3.56
N THR A 18 -26.97 -15.98 -4.34
CA THR A 18 -26.80 -16.04 -5.80
C THR A 18 -25.34 -16.17 -6.23
N LEU A 19 -24.41 -15.87 -5.31
CA LEU A 19 -22.98 -15.94 -5.60
C LEU A 19 -22.50 -17.39 -5.60
N ASN A 20 -21.46 -17.66 -6.39
CA ASN A 20 -20.80 -18.96 -6.38
C ASN A 20 -19.92 -19.10 -5.12
N ILE A 21 -20.46 -19.76 -4.11
CA ILE A 21 -19.75 -20.05 -2.86
C ILE A 21 -18.88 -21.29 -3.06
N VAL A 22 -17.57 -21.13 -2.90
CA VAL A 22 -16.59 -22.21 -3.05
C VAL A 22 -15.73 -22.33 -1.82
N ASN A 23 -15.12 -23.50 -1.63
CA ASN A 23 -14.04 -23.64 -0.67
C ASN A 23 -12.76 -23.02 -1.26
N GLY A 24 -12.45 -21.79 -0.85
CA GLY A 24 -11.56 -20.88 -1.58
C GLY A 24 -10.14 -21.42 -1.76
N GLU A 25 -9.53 -21.92 -0.68
CA GLU A 25 -8.18 -22.45 -0.68
C GLU A 25 -8.04 -23.69 -1.57
N TYR A 26 -9.04 -24.59 -1.55
CA TYR A 26 -9.04 -25.77 -2.42
C TYR A 26 -9.21 -25.35 -3.88
N PHE A 27 -10.16 -24.46 -4.16
CA PHE A 27 -10.42 -23.97 -5.51
C PHE A 27 -9.15 -23.34 -6.11
N ILE A 28 -8.51 -22.42 -5.39
CA ILE A 28 -7.30 -21.72 -5.86
C ILE A 28 -6.15 -22.71 -6.10
N ASN A 29 -5.88 -23.60 -5.14
CA ASN A 29 -4.79 -24.57 -5.25
C ASN A 29 -5.04 -25.59 -6.38
N GLU A 30 -6.29 -25.99 -6.63
CA GLU A 30 -6.64 -26.81 -7.79
C GLU A 30 -6.37 -26.10 -9.12
N GLN A 31 -6.71 -24.81 -9.24
CA GLN A 31 -6.41 -24.05 -10.45
C GLN A 31 -4.90 -23.96 -10.68
N ILE A 32 -4.13 -23.69 -9.62
CA ILE A 32 -2.66 -23.67 -9.66
C ILE A 32 -2.12 -25.05 -10.08
N ALA A 33 -2.65 -26.15 -9.54
CA ALA A 33 -2.24 -27.51 -9.88
C ALA A 33 -2.56 -27.88 -11.34
N LYS A 34 -3.66 -27.34 -11.89
CA LYS A 34 -4.03 -27.45 -13.32
C LYS A 34 -3.18 -26.54 -14.23
N GLY A 35 -2.16 -25.86 -13.70
CA GLY A 35 -1.26 -24.99 -14.45
C GLY A 35 -1.87 -23.63 -14.81
N LYS A 36 -3.01 -23.25 -14.22
CA LYS A 36 -3.59 -21.92 -14.42
C LYS A 36 -2.74 -20.86 -13.73
N LYS A 37 -2.74 -19.65 -14.29
CA LYS A 37 -2.15 -18.47 -13.68
C LYS A 37 -3.16 -17.83 -12.74
N VAL A 38 -2.71 -17.50 -11.54
CA VAL A 38 -3.49 -16.77 -10.52
C VAL A 38 -2.75 -15.47 -10.24
N LEU A 39 -3.46 -14.35 -10.28
CA LEU A 39 -2.96 -13.04 -9.89
C LEU A 39 -3.63 -12.65 -8.57
N ALA A 40 -2.84 -12.45 -7.52
CA ALA A 40 -3.32 -11.92 -6.25
C ALA A 40 -3.15 -10.40 -6.25
N GLU A 41 -4.22 -9.67 -5.94
CA GLU A 41 -4.22 -8.21 -5.86
C GLU A 41 -4.09 -7.76 -4.40
N GLY A 42 -3.03 -7.00 -4.11
CA GLY A 42 -2.85 -6.37 -2.80
C GLY A 42 -3.70 -5.10 -2.69
N ALA A 43 -4.53 -5.01 -1.64
CA ALA A 43 -5.47 -3.90 -1.49
C ALA A 43 -4.82 -2.57 -1.04
N GLN A 44 -3.69 -2.63 -0.33
CA GLN A 44 -3.06 -1.48 0.33
C GLN A 44 -1.53 -1.56 0.21
N GLY A 45 -0.84 -0.46 0.51
CA GLY A 45 0.62 -0.42 0.50
C GLY A 45 1.26 -1.01 1.75
N THR A 46 2.49 -1.53 1.63
CA THR A 46 3.26 -2.14 2.73
C THR A 46 3.53 -1.17 3.89
N MET A 47 3.69 0.13 3.64
CA MET A 47 3.87 1.10 4.73
C MET A 47 2.61 1.28 5.61
N LEU A 48 1.48 0.65 5.22
CA LEU A 48 0.25 0.53 6.00
C LEU A 48 0.08 -0.87 6.63
N ASP A 49 1.04 -1.78 6.47
CA ASP A 49 1.00 -3.10 7.10
C ASP A 49 0.96 -2.99 8.63
N ILE A 50 0.23 -3.87 9.30
CA ILE A 50 0.10 -3.85 10.77
C ILE A 50 1.44 -4.04 11.50
N ASP A 51 2.34 -4.85 10.94
CA ASP A 51 3.63 -5.20 11.55
C ASP A 51 4.78 -4.39 10.95
N PHE A 52 4.74 -4.19 9.63
CA PHE A 52 5.84 -3.59 8.85
C PHE A 52 5.58 -2.14 8.43
N GLY A 53 4.42 -1.59 8.77
CA GLY A 53 4.05 -0.22 8.46
C GLY A 53 4.42 0.80 9.54
N THR A 54 3.97 2.03 9.33
CA THR A 54 4.19 3.14 10.28
C THR A 54 3.24 3.10 11.49
N PHE A 55 3.28 2.04 12.29
CA PHE A 55 2.41 1.87 13.45
C PHE A 55 2.43 3.11 14.39
N PRO A 56 1.28 3.57 14.94
CA PRO A 56 -0.08 3.01 14.84
C PRO A 56 -0.89 3.47 13.61
N PHE A 57 -0.27 4.17 12.67
CA PHE A 57 -0.94 4.77 11.52
C PHE A 57 -0.99 3.81 10.33
N VAL A 58 -1.59 2.64 10.55
CA VAL A 58 -1.58 1.47 9.67
C VAL A 58 -2.98 0.86 9.58
N THR A 59 -3.18 -0.07 8.66
CA THR A 59 -4.38 -0.92 8.65
C THR A 59 -4.25 -2.03 9.70
N SER A 60 -5.33 -2.75 9.97
CA SER A 60 -5.35 -3.88 10.90
C SER A 60 -4.98 -5.22 10.28
N SER A 61 -4.53 -5.24 9.01
CA SER A 61 -4.21 -6.45 8.26
C SER A 61 -2.78 -6.43 7.73
N ASN A 62 -2.31 -7.61 7.31
CA ASN A 62 -1.06 -7.72 6.58
C ASN A 62 -1.27 -7.34 5.11
N THR A 63 -0.48 -6.38 4.63
CA THR A 63 -0.51 -5.84 3.26
C THR A 63 0.74 -6.23 2.47
N ILE A 64 1.60 -7.06 3.05
CA ILE A 64 2.77 -7.64 2.38
C ILE A 64 2.44 -8.89 1.58
N SER A 65 3.37 -9.33 0.74
CA SER A 65 3.22 -10.50 -0.14
C SER A 65 2.91 -11.80 0.63
N ALA A 66 3.41 -11.95 1.86
CA ALA A 66 3.07 -13.07 2.72
C ALA A 66 1.58 -13.11 3.12
N GLY A 67 0.87 -11.97 3.06
CA GLY A 67 -0.59 -11.91 3.24
C GLY A 67 -1.36 -12.68 2.18
N VAL A 68 -0.77 -12.93 1.00
CA VAL A 68 -1.34 -13.84 -0.01
C VAL A 68 -1.40 -15.26 0.52
N CYS A 69 -0.40 -15.70 1.28
CA CYS A 69 -0.35 -17.06 1.82
C CYS A 69 -1.47 -17.30 2.83
N THR A 70 -1.63 -16.36 3.76
CA THR A 70 -2.66 -16.44 4.81
C THR A 70 -4.06 -16.14 4.27
N GLY A 71 -4.19 -15.21 3.33
CA GLY A 71 -5.47 -14.79 2.76
C GLY A 71 -6.05 -15.73 1.70
N LEU A 72 -5.21 -16.38 0.89
CA LEU A 72 -5.65 -17.29 -0.19
C LEU A 72 -5.37 -18.77 0.07
N GLY A 73 -4.67 -19.11 1.16
CA GLY A 73 -4.27 -20.49 1.45
C GLY A 73 -3.23 -21.03 0.47
N VAL A 74 -2.36 -20.16 -0.06
CA VAL A 74 -1.32 -20.52 -1.03
C VAL A 74 0.02 -20.70 -0.31
N ALA A 75 0.70 -21.82 -0.56
CA ALA A 75 2.00 -22.07 0.07
C ALA A 75 3.07 -21.08 -0.44
N PRO A 76 3.98 -20.53 0.40
CA PRO A 76 4.92 -19.48 0.01
C PRO A 76 5.74 -19.77 -1.25
N GLN A 77 6.21 -21.01 -1.41
CA GLN A 77 6.99 -21.48 -2.56
C GLN A 77 6.21 -21.51 -3.89
N LYS A 78 4.89 -21.26 -3.87
CA LYS A 78 4.06 -21.14 -5.07
C LYS A 78 4.02 -19.71 -5.61
N ILE A 79 4.43 -18.72 -4.82
CA ILE A 79 4.57 -17.33 -5.27
C ILE A 79 5.82 -17.23 -6.13
N LYS A 80 5.66 -16.84 -7.40
CA LYS A 80 6.76 -16.79 -8.38
C LYS A 80 7.25 -15.36 -8.63
N GLU A 81 6.32 -14.45 -8.85
CA GLU A 81 6.59 -13.06 -9.17
C GLU A 81 5.85 -12.17 -8.19
N VAL A 82 6.52 -11.11 -7.74
CA VAL A 82 5.96 -10.07 -6.88
C VAL A 82 6.20 -8.73 -7.57
N LEU A 83 5.13 -8.14 -8.07
CA LEU A 83 5.16 -6.84 -8.75
C LEU A 83 4.97 -5.73 -7.71
N GLY A 84 6.03 -4.98 -7.41
CA GLY A 84 5.99 -3.82 -6.53
C GLY A 84 5.47 -2.60 -7.30
N VAL A 85 4.24 -2.17 -7.03
CA VAL A 85 3.68 -0.96 -7.65
C VAL A 85 4.04 0.25 -6.80
N THR A 86 4.77 1.19 -7.40
CA THR A 86 5.13 2.47 -6.76
C THR A 86 4.67 3.64 -7.62
N LYS A 87 4.41 4.77 -7.00
CA LYS A 87 4.33 6.05 -7.71
C LYS A 87 5.74 6.62 -7.89
N ALA A 88 5.89 7.55 -8.82
CA ALA A 88 7.12 8.33 -9.01
C ALA A 88 7.39 9.34 -7.87
N TYR A 89 6.40 9.54 -6.99
CA TYR A 89 6.44 10.40 -5.80
C TYR A 89 5.59 9.76 -4.69
N CYS A 90 5.68 10.27 -3.46
CA CYS A 90 4.96 9.68 -2.34
C CYS A 90 3.66 10.45 -2.02
N THR A 91 2.66 9.71 -1.56
CA THR A 91 1.40 10.29 -1.07
C THR A 91 0.92 9.56 0.16
N ARG A 92 0.32 10.28 1.11
CA ARG A 92 -0.26 9.70 2.32
C ARG A 92 -1.66 10.24 2.56
N VAL A 93 -2.57 9.35 2.94
CA VAL A 93 -3.90 9.72 3.45
C VAL A 93 -3.83 9.68 4.98
N GLY A 94 -4.39 10.71 5.63
CA GLY A 94 -4.44 10.78 7.09
C GLY A 94 -3.11 11.17 7.74
N SER A 95 -3.04 10.95 9.05
CA SER A 95 -1.91 11.31 9.91
C SER A 95 -0.78 10.26 9.85
N GLY A 96 0.29 10.54 10.59
CA GLY A 96 1.44 9.66 10.75
C GLY A 96 2.69 10.16 10.01
N PRO A 97 3.84 9.51 10.25
CA PRO A 97 5.13 9.93 9.71
C PRO A 97 5.13 9.98 8.18
N PHE A 98 5.73 11.03 7.63
CA PHE A 98 5.94 11.17 6.19
C PHE A 98 7.21 12.01 5.96
N PRO A 99 8.39 11.37 5.95
CA PRO A 99 9.67 12.08 5.92
C PRO A 99 9.82 13.05 4.74
N THR A 100 9.34 12.65 3.56
CA THR A 100 9.47 13.44 2.34
C THR A 100 8.30 14.37 2.05
N GLU A 101 7.43 14.62 3.04
CA GLU A 101 6.26 15.49 2.86
C GLU A 101 6.66 16.92 2.50
N LEU A 102 5.98 17.47 1.49
CA LEU A 102 6.14 18.84 1.06
C LEU A 102 5.01 19.71 1.61
N PHE A 103 5.40 20.76 2.33
CA PHE A 103 4.48 21.73 2.93
C PHE A 103 4.42 23.06 2.17
N ASP A 104 5.09 23.14 1.03
CA ASP A 104 5.24 24.33 0.20
C ASP A 104 4.37 24.26 -1.08
N ALA A 105 4.55 25.24 -1.98
CA ALA A 105 3.84 25.29 -3.25
C ALA A 105 4.11 24.08 -4.15
N THR A 106 5.30 23.46 -4.03
CA THR A 106 5.67 22.24 -4.76
C THR A 106 4.75 21.08 -4.38
N GLY A 107 4.50 20.90 -3.07
CA GLY A 107 3.58 19.88 -2.58
C GLY A 107 2.14 20.07 -3.04
N GLU A 108 1.69 21.32 -3.15
CA GLU A 108 0.34 21.65 -3.67
C GLU A 108 0.23 21.36 -5.17
N GLU A 109 1.23 21.77 -5.96
CA GLU A 109 1.25 21.54 -7.40
C GLU A 109 1.28 20.04 -7.71
N LEU A 110 2.11 19.28 -6.98
CA LEU A 110 2.19 17.82 -7.09
C LEU A 110 0.84 17.14 -6.80
N ARG A 111 0.13 17.62 -5.77
CA ARG A 111 -1.22 17.14 -5.44
C ARG A 111 -2.22 17.41 -6.55
N LYS A 112 -2.21 18.63 -7.08
CA LYS A 112 -3.16 19.09 -8.11
C LYS A 112 -2.97 18.33 -9.42
N ILE A 113 -1.75 18.28 -9.94
CA ILE A 113 -1.43 17.59 -11.20
C ILE A 113 -1.66 16.09 -11.05
N GLY A 114 -1.22 15.51 -9.93
CA GLY A 114 -1.43 14.10 -9.62
C GLY A 114 -2.87 13.70 -9.31
N ASN A 115 -3.81 14.65 -9.25
CA ASN A 115 -5.19 14.45 -8.81
C ASN A 115 -5.27 13.66 -7.49
N GLU A 116 -4.49 14.07 -6.49
CA GLU A 116 -4.32 13.36 -5.24
C GLU A 116 -5.38 13.78 -4.20
N PHE A 117 -6.62 13.41 -4.51
CA PHE A 117 -7.80 13.62 -3.67
C PHE A 117 -8.50 12.29 -3.39
N GLY A 118 -9.15 12.18 -2.24
CA GLY A 118 -9.95 11.00 -1.90
C GLY A 118 -11.15 10.84 -2.83
N ALA A 119 -11.33 9.66 -3.44
CA ALA A 119 -12.37 9.42 -4.44
C ALA A 119 -13.80 9.68 -3.92
N THR A 120 -14.07 9.35 -2.64
CA THR A 120 -15.39 9.52 -2.03
C THR A 120 -15.51 10.84 -1.24
N THR A 121 -14.46 11.21 -0.50
CA THR A 121 -14.52 12.34 0.45
C THR A 121 -14.00 13.65 -0.12
N GLY A 122 -13.30 13.62 -1.25
CA GLY A 122 -12.59 14.78 -1.82
C GLY A 122 -11.43 15.29 -0.97
N ARG A 123 -11.08 14.63 0.14
CA ARG A 123 -10.02 15.12 1.04
C ARG A 123 -8.66 15.13 0.34
N PRO A 124 -7.87 16.22 0.46
CA PRO A 124 -6.55 16.29 -0.12
C PRO A 124 -5.62 15.27 0.52
N ARG A 125 -4.78 14.63 -0.28
CA ARG A 125 -3.70 13.76 0.22
C ARG A 125 -2.45 14.58 0.48
N ARG A 126 -1.72 14.19 1.51
CA ARG A 126 -0.35 14.69 1.75
C ARG A 126 0.51 14.18 0.60
N CYS A 127 1.38 15.04 0.08
CA CYS A 127 2.22 14.75 -1.09
C CYS A 127 3.67 15.07 -0.77
N GLY A 128 4.59 14.31 -1.36
CA GLY A 128 6.01 14.40 -1.08
C GLY A 128 6.84 13.74 -2.15
N TRP A 129 8.14 14.02 -2.16
CA TRP A 129 9.07 13.39 -3.08
C TRP A 129 9.19 11.88 -2.84
N ILE A 130 9.78 11.16 -3.80
CA ILE A 130 9.97 9.72 -3.66
C ILE A 130 10.93 9.41 -2.51
N ASP A 131 10.52 8.44 -1.69
CA ASP A 131 11.31 7.94 -0.58
C ASP A 131 11.94 6.59 -0.95
N LEU A 132 13.22 6.61 -1.32
CA LEU A 132 13.93 5.40 -1.75
C LEU A 132 14.35 4.53 -0.56
N VAL A 133 14.45 5.07 0.65
CA VAL A 133 14.71 4.28 1.86
C VAL A 133 13.49 3.41 2.16
N ALA A 134 12.29 4.01 2.17
CA ALA A 134 11.04 3.30 2.34
C ALA A 134 10.80 2.30 1.18
N LEU A 135 11.04 2.70 -0.07
CA LEU A 135 10.87 1.80 -1.22
C LEU A 135 11.80 0.58 -1.16
N LYS A 136 13.08 0.76 -0.80
CA LYS A 136 14.00 -0.37 -0.61
C LYS A 136 13.53 -1.31 0.50
N TYR A 137 13.06 -0.74 1.62
CA TYR A 137 12.50 -1.50 2.73
C TYR A 137 11.29 -2.33 2.29
N THR A 138 10.31 -1.74 1.58
CA THR A 138 9.13 -2.48 1.11
C THR A 138 9.50 -3.55 0.08
N CYS A 139 10.44 -3.27 -0.83
CA CYS A 139 10.96 -4.27 -1.77
C CYS A 139 11.59 -5.47 -1.05
N MET A 140 12.39 -5.22 -0.02
CA MET A 140 13.03 -6.26 0.81
C MET A 140 11.97 -7.12 1.52
N VAL A 141 11.03 -6.49 2.23
CA VAL A 141 10.00 -7.21 3.01
C VAL A 141 9.13 -8.11 2.12
N ASN A 142 8.81 -7.65 0.91
CA ASN A 142 7.92 -8.38 0.01
C ASN A 142 8.62 -9.38 -0.91
N GLY A 143 9.95 -9.32 -1.04
CA GLY A 143 10.68 -10.06 -2.06
C GLY A 143 10.29 -9.62 -3.48
N VAL A 144 10.19 -8.31 -3.71
CA VAL A 144 9.77 -7.75 -5.01
C VAL A 144 10.71 -8.21 -6.12
N THR A 145 10.15 -8.80 -7.18
CA THR A 145 10.90 -9.26 -8.36
C THR A 145 10.95 -8.21 -9.46
N GLN A 146 9.94 -7.34 -9.53
CA GLN A 146 9.84 -6.29 -10.55
C GLN A 146 9.15 -5.06 -9.95
N VAL A 147 9.62 -3.86 -10.31
CA VAL A 147 9.00 -2.60 -9.89
C VAL A 147 8.24 -2.00 -11.06
N VAL A 148 6.98 -1.63 -10.82
CA VAL A 148 6.14 -0.90 -11.78
C VAL A 148 5.97 0.52 -11.24
N MET A 149 6.64 1.48 -11.88
CA MET A 149 6.49 2.90 -11.55
C MET A 149 5.30 3.50 -12.28
N THR A 150 4.46 4.20 -11.53
CA THR A 150 3.24 4.85 -12.01
C THR A 150 3.34 6.36 -11.82
N LYS A 151 2.53 7.12 -12.58
CA LYS A 151 2.43 8.58 -12.48
C LYS A 151 3.75 9.33 -12.67
N ALA A 152 4.61 8.84 -13.56
CA ALA A 152 5.85 9.54 -13.91
C ALA A 152 5.57 10.83 -14.69
N ASP A 153 4.49 10.86 -15.49
CA ASP A 153 3.98 12.01 -16.24
C ASP A 153 3.66 13.23 -15.35
N VAL A 154 3.33 13.02 -14.07
CA VAL A 154 3.10 14.10 -13.11
C VAL A 154 4.38 14.91 -12.88
N LEU A 155 5.55 14.28 -13.02
CA LEU A 155 6.83 14.92 -12.76
C LEU A 155 7.32 15.80 -13.91
N ASP A 156 6.70 15.73 -15.09
CA ASP A 156 7.05 16.56 -16.27
C ASP A 156 6.85 18.06 -16.02
N ALA A 157 6.05 18.43 -15.02
CA ALA A 157 5.78 19.81 -14.65
C ALA A 157 6.88 20.46 -13.79
N PHE A 158 7.89 19.69 -13.35
CA PHE A 158 8.91 20.16 -12.41
C PHE A 158 10.28 20.21 -13.09
N SER A 159 11.00 21.33 -12.90
CA SER A 159 12.36 21.49 -13.44
C SER A 159 13.42 20.73 -12.64
N GLU A 160 13.18 20.53 -11.34
CA GLU A 160 14.06 19.81 -10.44
C GLU A 160 13.26 18.76 -9.67
N LEU A 161 13.83 17.56 -9.54
CA LEU A 161 13.25 16.44 -8.83
C LEU A 161 14.16 16.04 -7.68
N GLN A 162 13.56 15.74 -6.54
CA GLN A 162 14.30 15.22 -5.38
C GLN A 162 13.89 13.78 -5.08
N ALA A 163 14.81 13.06 -4.45
CA ALA A 163 14.61 11.71 -3.98
C ALA A 163 15.32 11.54 -2.63
N CYS A 164 14.62 11.03 -1.63
CA CYS A 164 15.25 10.71 -0.35
C CYS A 164 16.02 9.39 -0.50
N THR A 165 17.33 9.44 -0.29
CA THR A 165 18.24 8.28 -0.41
C THR A 165 18.72 7.75 0.94
N GLU A 166 18.64 8.57 1.97
CA GLU A 166 19.09 8.32 3.34
C GLU A 166 18.26 9.18 4.29
N TYR A 167 18.08 8.70 5.53
CA TYR A 167 17.47 9.47 6.61
C TYR A 167 18.53 9.96 7.60
N LEU A 168 18.26 11.08 8.26
CA LEU A 168 18.90 11.43 9.52
C LEU A 168 17.96 11.08 10.68
N VAL A 169 18.23 9.97 11.35
CA VAL A 169 17.44 9.49 12.49
C VAL A 169 18.08 9.97 13.78
N ASN A 170 17.43 10.89 14.48
CA ASN A 170 17.99 11.57 15.65
C ASN A 170 19.39 12.17 15.36
N GLY A 171 19.54 12.76 14.17
CA GLY A 171 20.80 13.37 13.70
C GLY A 171 21.88 12.37 13.27
N GLN A 172 21.59 11.08 13.21
CA GLN A 172 22.52 10.06 12.72
C GLN A 172 22.08 9.51 11.35
N PRO A 173 22.98 9.43 10.37
CA PRO A 173 22.69 8.82 9.07
C PRO A 173 22.18 7.38 9.19
N SER A 174 21.11 7.06 8.45
CA SER A 174 20.50 5.74 8.41
C SER A 174 19.93 5.44 7.03
N ALA A 175 20.34 4.31 6.46
CA ALA A 175 19.74 3.75 5.25
C ALA A 175 18.52 2.86 5.54
N TYR A 176 18.02 2.83 6.78
CA TYR A 176 16.93 1.96 7.22
C TYR A 176 15.75 2.74 7.77
N VAL A 177 14.55 2.21 7.49
CA VAL A 177 13.31 2.63 8.15
C VAL A 177 13.40 2.30 9.65
N PRO A 178 13.25 3.29 10.56
CA PRO A 178 13.25 3.04 11.99
C PRO A 178 12.10 2.13 12.43
N TYR A 179 12.32 1.33 13.48
CA TYR A 179 11.30 0.46 14.07
C TYR A 179 9.99 1.20 14.39
N GLN A 180 10.09 2.42 14.95
CA GLN A 180 8.93 3.29 15.18
C GLN A 180 9.26 4.71 14.75
N MET A 181 8.92 5.04 13.50
CA MET A 181 9.12 6.38 12.93
C MET A 181 8.43 7.50 13.74
N SER A 182 7.38 7.19 14.50
CA SER A 182 6.67 8.16 15.34
C SER A 182 7.37 8.51 16.65
N ARG A 183 8.45 7.81 17.02
CA ARG A 183 9.19 8.02 18.28
C ARG A 183 10.59 8.57 18.09
N VAL A 184 10.96 8.90 16.86
CA VAL A 184 12.27 9.44 16.50
C VAL A 184 12.10 10.66 15.61
N THR A 185 13.06 11.56 15.63
CA THR A 185 13.13 12.63 14.64
C THR A 185 13.73 12.05 13.36
N ILE A 186 13.11 12.33 12.22
CA ILE A 186 13.56 11.93 10.90
C ILE A 186 13.60 13.18 10.03
N GLU A 187 14.76 13.42 9.43
CA GLU A 187 14.99 14.44 8.40
C GLU A 187 15.49 13.76 7.11
#